data_AF-A0A6A7L3D2-F1
#
_entry.id   AF-A0A6A7L3D2-F1
#
_cell.length_a   1.000
_cell.length_b   1.000
_cell.length_c   1.000
_cell.angle_alpha   90.00
_cell.angle_beta   90.00
_cell.angle_gamma   90.00
#
_symmetry.space_group_name_H-M   'P 1'
#
loop_
_entity.id
_entity.type
_entity.pdbx_description
1 polymer ?
#
loop_
_entity_poly.entity_id
_entity_poly.type
_entity_poly.pdbx_seq_one_letter_code
_entity_poly.pdbx_strand_id
1 'polypeptide(L)'
;MRLNYETVGPRYFQTMRIPLVDGRDFSDRDDEQTAGAAIINETMAQRFWAGRSALGGRIKLGEGEECLTVVGIAKDGKYRHVNEPPQPFVYLPLLQDYRDSVAPEDAGMQRCTFPARLHRP
;
A
#
# COMPACT_ATOMS: atom_id res chain seq x y z
N MET A 1 6.65 8.30 12.10
CA MET A 1 6.36 6.88 12.37
C MET A 1 6.76 6.10 11.14
N ARG A 2 7.66 5.14 11.31
CA ARG A 2 8.21 4.35 10.19
C ARG A 2 7.15 3.36 9.72
N LEU A 3 6.84 3.36 8.44
CA LEU A 3 6.00 2.34 7.83
C LEU A 3 6.89 1.22 7.31
N ASN A 4 6.45 -0.01 7.52
CA ASN A 4 7.06 -1.15 6.85
C ASN A 4 6.39 -1.33 5.50
N TYR A 5 7.19 -1.52 4.46
CA TYR A 5 6.70 -1.87 3.14
C TYR A 5 7.62 -2.90 2.49
N GLU A 6 7.06 -3.72 1.60
CA GLU A 6 7.81 -4.66 0.77
C GLU A 6 7.26 -4.69 -0.64
N THR A 7 8.16 -4.86 -1.60
CA THR A 7 7.83 -5.01 -3.01
C THR A 7 7.56 -6.49 -3.30
N VAL A 8 6.41 -6.79 -3.91
CA VAL A 8 5.97 -8.16 -4.16
C VAL A 8 5.55 -8.35 -5.61
N GLY A 9 5.80 -9.55 -6.13
CA GLY A 9 5.37 -9.93 -7.47
C GLY A 9 3.88 -10.30 -7.53
N PRO A 10 3.33 -10.42 -8.75
CA PRO A 10 1.99 -10.96 -8.96
C PRO A 10 1.81 -12.33 -8.29
N ARG A 11 0.63 -12.59 -7.71
CA ARG A 11 0.28 -13.85 -7.01
C ARG A 11 1.10 -14.14 -5.75
N TYR A 12 1.80 -13.14 -5.19
CA TYR A 12 2.52 -13.31 -3.92
C TYR A 12 1.60 -13.77 -2.79
N PHE A 13 0.43 -13.15 -2.64
CA PHE A 13 -0.52 -13.47 -1.57
C PHE A 13 -1.06 -14.88 -1.69
N GLN A 14 -1.36 -15.32 -2.91
CA GLN A 14 -1.72 -16.71 -3.20
C GLN A 14 -0.59 -17.68 -2.81
N THR A 15 0.64 -17.37 -3.22
CA THR A 15 1.81 -18.22 -2.99
C THR A 15 2.12 -18.36 -1.50
N MET A 16 2.08 -17.24 -0.77
CA MET A 16 2.31 -17.18 0.68
C MET A 16 1.09 -17.57 1.51
N ARG A 17 -0.03 -17.89 0.85
CA ARG A 17 -1.33 -18.19 1.48
C ARG A 17 -1.78 -17.12 2.47
N ILE A 18 -1.52 -15.86 2.14
CA ILE A 18 -2.00 -14.70 2.89
C ILE A 18 -3.38 -14.35 2.33
N PRO A 19 -4.47 -14.51 3.11
CA PRO A 19 -5.79 -14.18 2.61
C PRO A 19 -5.95 -12.69 2.37
N LEU A 20 -6.58 -12.33 1.25
CA LEU A 20 -7.13 -10.99 1.05
C LEU A 20 -8.50 -10.92 1.72
N VAL A 21 -8.66 -9.92 2.58
CA VAL A 21 -9.89 -9.61 3.32
C VAL A 21 -10.88 -8.86 2.43
N ASP A 22 -10.37 -7.97 1.58
CA ASP A 22 -11.16 -7.18 0.63
C ASP A 22 -10.31 -6.75 -0.58
N GLY A 23 -10.96 -6.42 -1.69
CA GLY A 23 -10.33 -5.98 -2.93
C GLY A 23 -9.70 -7.11 -3.75
N ARG A 24 -8.56 -6.83 -4.39
CA ARG A 24 -7.88 -7.74 -5.33
C ARG A 24 -6.38 -7.84 -5.08
N ASP A 25 -5.77 -8.92 -5.60
CA ASP A 25 -4.31 -9.07 -5.69
C ASP A 25 -3.75 -8.16 -6.80
N PHE A 26 -2.43 -7.97 -6.78
CA PHE A 26 -1.67 -7.47 -7.91
C PHE A 26 -1.76 -8.42 -9.09
N SER A 27 -1.80 -7.82 -10.27
CA SER A 27 -1.86 -8.51 -11.55
C SER A 27 -0.78 -7.99 -12.48
N ASP A 28 -0.55 -8.70 -13.58
CA ASP A 28 0.40 -8.27 -14.62
C ASP A 28 0.00 -6.95 -15.30
N ARG A 29 -1.18 -6.40 -15.00
CA ARG A 29 -1.64 -5.09 -15.48
C ARG A 29 -1.25 -3.93 -14.57
N ASP A 30 -0.79 -4.22 -13.35
CA ASP A 30 -0.35 -3.18 -12.41
C ASP A 30 1.12 -2.86 -12.71
N ASP A 31 1.37 -2.24 -13.87
CA ASP A 31 2.70 -1.85 -14.37
C ASP A 31 2.92 -0.34 -14.33
N GLU A 32 4.13 0.12 -14.67
CA GLU A 32 4.53 1.54 -14.71
C GLU A 32 3.62 2.45 -15.56
N GLN A 33 2.82 1.89 -16.47
CA GLN A 33 1.92 2.66 -17.34
C GLN A 33 0.55 2.89 -16.70
N THR A 34 0.29 2.28 -15.54
CA THR A 34 -0.99 2.37 -14.83
C THR A 34 -0.89 3.23 -13.56
N ALA A 35 -2.06 3.55 -12.98
CA ALA A 35 -2.09 4.28 -11.72
C ALA A 35 -1.41 3.46 -10.62
N GLY A 36 -0.63 4.14 -9.77
CA GLY A 36 0.06 3.51 -8.64
C GLY A 36 -0.90 2.73 -7.75
N ALA A 37 -0.55 1.48 -7.46
CA ALA A 37 -1.35 0.56 -6.67
C ALA A 37 -0.62 0.14 -5.40
N ALA A 38 -1.38 -0.16 -4.36
CA ALA A 38 -0.87 -0.71 -3.11
C ALA A 38 -1.88 -1.65 -2.47
N ILE A 39 -1.38 -2.62 -1.72
CA ILE A 39 -2.18 -3.46 -0.82
C ILE A 39 -1.70 -3.18 0.59
N ILE A 40 -2.62 -3.06 1.55
CA ILE A 40 -2.28 -2.82 2.96
C ILE A 40 -2.81 -3.96 3.82
N ASN A 41 -2.32 -4.12 5.05
CA ASN A 41 -2.89 -5.11 5.98
C ASN A 41 -4.06 -4.55 6.82
N GLU A 42 -4.77 -5.44 7.52
CA GLU A 42 -5.90 -5.10 8.41
C GLU A 42 -5.51 -4.06 9.46
N THR A 43 -4.37 -4.25 10.13
CA THR A 43 -3.88 -3.32 11.16
C THR A 43 -3.70 -1.91 10.59
N MET A 44 -3.17 -1.80 9.38
CA MET A 44 -3.02 -0.52 8.69
C MET A 44 -4.36 0.10 8.31
N ALA A 45 -5.28 -0.70 7.74
CA ALA A 45 -6.61 -0.24 7.38
C ALA A 45 -7.36 0.30 8.61
N GLN A 46 -7.37 -0.45 9.72
CA GLN A 46 -8.02 -0.05 10.96
C GLN A 46 -7.44 1.25 11.53
N ARG A 47 -6.12 1.34 11.60
CA ARG A 47 -5.43 2.48 12.22
C ARG A 47 -5.63 3.78 11.44
N PHE A 48 -5.55 3.72 10.12
CA PHE A 48 -5.58 4.92 9.29
C PHE A 48 -6.97 5.27 8.79
N TRP A 49 -7.88 4.30 8.61
CA TRP A 49 -9.26 4.55 8.17
C TRP A 49 -10.31 4.50 9.29
N ALA A 50 -9.91 4.26 10.55
CA ALA A 50 -10.80 4.31 11.71
C ALA A 50 -12.09 3.50 11.50
N GLY A 51 -11.96 2.30 10.93
CA GLY A 51 -13.08 1.40 10.63
C GLY A 51 -13.86 1.71 9.35
N ARG A 52 -13.50 2.76 8.59
CA ARG A 52 -14.03 2.99 7.24
C ARG A 52 -13.31 2.11 6.22
N SER A 53 -13.93 1.89 5.05
CA SER A 53 -13.27 1.15 3.98
C SER A 53 -12.00 1.88 3.53
N ALA A 54 -10.88 1.14 3.53
CA ALA A 54 -9.61 1.62 3.01
C ALA A 54 -9.48 1.42 1.50
N LEU A 55 -10.30 0.54 0.91
CA LEU A 55 -10.29 0.25 -0.51
C LEU A 55 -10.62 1.51 -1.33
N GLY A 56 -9.84 1.77 -2.38
CA GLY A 56 -9.90 3.01 -3.17
C GLY A 56 -9.34 4.24 -2.46
N GLY A 57 -8.90 4.11 -1.20
CA GLY A 57 -8.19 5.16 -0.49
C GLY A 57 -6.82 5.42 -1.11
N ARG A 58 -6.30 6.64 -0.93
CA ARG A 58 -4.97 7.02 -1.42
C ARG A 58 -3.97 7.17 -0.28
N ILE A 59 -2.77 6.66 -0.50
CA ILE A 59 -1.63 6.75 0.40
C ILE A 59 -0.42 7.33 -0.32
N LYS A 60 0.42 8.05 0.42
CA LYS A 60 1.71 8.55 -0.04
C LYS A 60 2.79 8.02 0.88
N LEU A 61 3.79 7.36 0.31
CA LEU A 61 4.96 6.85 1.01
C LEU A 61 6.08 7.89 0.95
N GLY A 62 6.44 8.47 2.11
CA GLY A 62 7.54 9.43 2.18
C GLY A 62 7.22 10.78 1.55
N GLU A 63 8.25 11.44 1.04
CA GLU A 63 8.13 12.81 0.50
C GLU A 63 7.75 12.84 -0.99
N GLY A 64 7.83 11.72 -1.71
CA GLY A 64 7.52 11.62 -3.14
C GLY A 64 6.08 12.03 -3.49
N GLU A 65 5.84 12.64 -4.64
CA GLU A 65 4.51 13.16 -5.02
C GLU A 65 3.47 12.09 -5.38
N GLU A 66 3.92 10.84 -5.53
CA GLU A 66 3.08 9.76 -6.03
C GLU A 66 2.11 9.23 -4.97
N CYS A 67 0.82 9.27 -5.32
CA CYS A 67 -0.24 8.71 -4.50
C CYS A 67 -0.60 7.33 -5.02
N LEU A 68 -0.43 6.32 -4.18
CA LEU A 68 -0.82 4.95 -4.47
C LEU A 68 -2.28 4.73 -4.05
N THR A 69 -3.02 3.99 -4.85
CA THR A 69 -4.39 3.60 -4.57
C THR A 69 -4.40 2.25 -3.86
N VAL A 70 -5.11 2.16 -2.73
CA VAL A 70 -5.32 0.91 -2.02
C VAL A 70 -6.28 0.03 -2.82
N VAL A 71 -5.76 -1.02 -3.46
CA VAL A 71 -6.55 -1.95 -4.31
C VAL A 71 -6.91 -3.24 -3.60
N GLY A 72 -6.35 -3.47 -2.41
CA GLY A 72 -6.65 -4.65 -1.59
C GLY A 72 -6.26 -4.48 -0.13
N ILE A 73 -6.88 -5.31 0.72
CA ILE A 73 -6.59 -5.43 2.14
C ILE A 73 -6.22 -6.88 2.42
N ALA A 74 -5.03 -7.12 2.95
CA ALA A 74 -4.52 -8.43 3.33
C ALA A 74 -4.68 -8.71 4.83
N LYS A 75 -4.76 -9.98 5.21
CA LYS A 75 -4.63 -10.40 6.62
C LYS A 75 -3.29 -9.97 7.21
N ASP A 76 -3.28 -9.69 8.50
CA ASP A 76 -2.05 -9.37 9.23
C ASP A 76 -1.07 -10.56 9.20
N GLY A 77 0.19 -10.27 8.87
CA GLY A 77 1.29 -11.22 8.86
C GLY A 77 2.29 -11.01 10.00
N LYS A 78 3.36 -11.80 9.96
CA LYS A 78 4.61 -11.57 10.72
C LYS A 78 5.69 -11.18 9.72
N TYR A 79 6.43 -10.13 10.02
CA TYR A 79 7.34 -9.44 9.10
C TYR A 79 8.78 -9.43 9.62
N ARG A 80 9.01 -9.18 10.91
CA ARG A 80 10.36 -9.14 11.49
C ARG A 80 10.60 -10.20 12.54
N HIS A 81 9.62 -10.43 13.42
CA HIS A 81 9.74 -11.43 14.48
C HIS A 81 8.48 -12.28 14.62
N VAL A 82 8.64 -13.54 15.01
CA VAL A 82 7.51 -14.47 15.20
C VAL A 82 6.56 -13.98 16.30
N ASN A 83 7.10 -13.36 17.35
CA ASN A 83 6.34 -12.87 18.51
C ASN A 83 5.92 -11.39 18.39
N GLU A 84 6.08 -10.75 17.23
CA GLU A 84 5.74 -9.34 17.11
C GLU A 84 4.21 -9.12 17.18
N PRO A 85 3.74 -8.02 17.76
CA PRO A 85 2.34 -7.63 17.61
C PRO A 85 2.07 -7.21 16.16
N PRO A 86 0.84 -7.37 15.64
CA PRO A 86 0.48 -6.90 14.30
C PRO A 86 0.94 -5.44 14.06
N GLN A 87 1.68 -5.22 12.98
CA GLN A 87 2.23 -3.92 12.60
C GLN A 87 1.55 -3.41 11.33
N PRO A 88 1.31 -2.10 11.16
CA PRO A 88 0.90 -1.55 9.87
C PRO A 88 1.92 -1.90 8.78
N PHE A 89 1.43 -2.41 7.65
CA PHE A 89 2.28 -2.88 6.55
C PHE A 89 1.68 -2.54 5.19
N VAL A 90 2.55 -2.19 4.23
CA VAL A 90 2.20 -1.90 2.84
C VAL A 90 2.92 -2.87 1.90
N TYR A 91 2.21 -3.39 0.92
CA TYR A 91 2.78 -4.15 -0.18
C TYR A 91 2.73 -3.31 -1.45
N LEU A 92 3.82 -3.31 -2.20
CA LEU A 92 3.97 -2.58 -3.45
C LEU A 92 4.13 -3.55 -4.63
N PRO A 93 3.54 -3.26 -5.80
CA PRO A 93 3.68 -4.12 -6.97
C PRO A 93 5.08 -3.97 -7.58
N LEU A 94 5.78 -5.10 -7.73
CA LEU A 94 7.11 -5.17 -8.34
C LEU A 94 7.18 -4.54 -9.73
N LEU A 95 6.11 -4.61 -10.50
CA LEU A 95 6.04 -4.09 -11.86
C LEU A 95 5.89 -2.54 -11.93
N GLN A 96 5.72 -1.86 -10.79
CA GLN A 96 5.73 -0.39 -10.69
C GLN A 96 6.93 0.13 -9.89
N ASP A 97 7.36 -0.62 -8.88
CA ASP A 97 8.39 -0.21 -7.92
C ASP A 97 9.83 -0.60 -8.34
N TYR A 98 10.00 -1.19 -9.54
CA TYR A 98 11.33 -1.58 -10.04
C TYR A 98 12.24 -0.36 -10.36
N ARG A 99 11.72 0.88 -10.35
CA ARG A 99 12.48 2.06 -10.78
C ARG A 99 12.79 3.14 -9.74
N ASP A 100 12.22 3.15 -8.53
CA ASP A 100 12.40 4.29 -7.61
C ASP A 100 12.67 3.94 -6.13
N SER A 101 13.19 2.74 -5.82
CA SER A 101 13.48 2.35 -4.44
C SER A 101 14.81 2.92 -3.91
N VAL A 102 14.89 4.26 -3.80
CA VAL A 102 15.57 4.90 -2.66
C VAL A 102 14.54 5.81 -1.98
N ALA A 103 13.46 5.22 -1.48
CA ALA A 103 12.69 5.91 -0.46
C ALA A 103 13.55 5.93 0.82
N PRO A 104 13.86 7.12 1.37
CA PRO A 104 14.62 7.20 2.61
C PRO A 104 13.93 6.38 3.69
N GLU A 105 14.71 5.69 4.52
CA GLU A 105 14.23 4.77 5.57
C GLU A 105 13.22 5.39 6.56
N ASP A 106 13.05 6.71 6.51
CA ASP A 106 12.25 7.55 7.41
C ASP A 106 10.88 7.96 6.85
N ALA A 107 10.47 7.40 5.72
CA ALA A 107 9.22 7.72 5.03
C ALA A 107 7.96 7.55 5.93
N GLY A 108 7.34 8.67 6.28
CA GLY A 108 6.02 8.72 6.94
C GLY A 108 4.86 8.52 5.96
N MET A 109 3.70 8.11 6.49
CA MET A 109 2.44 8.00 5.71
C MET A 109 1.67 9.31 5.75
N GLN A 110 1.39 9.91 4.59
CA GLN A 110 0.42 10.99 4.49
C GLN A 110 -0.77 10.51 3.65
N ARG A 111 -1.99 10.82 4.08
CA ARG A 111 -3.17 10.69 3.20
C ARG A 111 -3.10 11.79 2.16
N CYS A 112 -3.24 11.43 0.89
CA CYS A 112 -3.32 12.45 -0.14
C CYS A 112 -4.69 13.14 -0.10
N THR A 113 -4.73 14.38 0.38
CA THR A 113 -5.91 15.24 0.24
C THR A 113 -6.09 15.60 -1.24
N PHE A 114 -7.33 15.58 -1.75
CA PHE A 114 -7.61 16.08 -3.10
C PHE A 114 -7.12 17.54 -3.23
N PRO A 115 -6.39 17.92 -4.29
CA PRO A 115 -6.34 19.33 -4.64
C PRO A 115 -7.76 19.75 -5.02
N ALA A 116 -8.27 20.79 -4.36
CA ALA A 116 -9.51 21.44 -4.78
C ALA A 116 -9.38 21.76 -6.27
N ARG A 117 -10.34 21.28 -7.08
CA ARG A 117 -10.36 21.55 -8.52
C ARG A 117 -10.31 23.06 -8.72
N LEU A 118 -9.18 23.60 -9.17
CA LEU A 118 -9.11 24.96 -9.70
C LEU A 118 -9.91 24.97 -11.00
N HIS A 119 -11.14 25.47 -10.89
CA HIS A 119 -11.97 25.90 -12.00
C HIS A 119 -11.17 26.95 -12.77
N ARG A 120 -10.82 26.69 -14.03
CA ARG A 120 -10.23 27.70 -14.91
C ARG A 120 -11.36 28.31 -15.74
N PRO A 121 -11.49 29.66 -15.78
CA PRO A 121 -12.48 30.35 -16.60
C PRO A 121 -12.19 30.22 -18.10
#